data_AF-A0AAD8GQ40-F1
#
_entry.id   AF-A0AAD8GQ40-F1
#
_cell.length_a   1.000
_cell.length_b   1.000
_cell.length_c   1.000
_cell.angle_alpha   90.00
_cell.angle_beta   90.00
_cell.angle_gamma   90.00
#
_symmetry.space_group_name_H-M   'P 1'
#
loop_
_entity.id
_entity.type
_entity.pdbx_description
1 polymer ?
#
loop_
_entity_poly.entity_id
_entity_poly.type
_entity_poly.pdbx_seq_one_letter_code
_entity_poly.pdbx_strand_id
1 'polypeptide(L)'
;MIRMIIQAAKRWSSAEDPTLDKFGALFSRTDKPDESGRTVLQLAVDKNNVDAVRLILEEDPSNQDGGIVKRNGLMRLIYKAIDKKYSDDIVTLLSQTYQVRINPDHKDALKLILAIKNLDEDSVSTLLENSRHLDDIVADQVRIKFALDDIVSYP
;
A
#
# COMPACT_ATOMS: atom_id res chain seq x y z
N MET A 1 24.61 3.97 11.09
CA MET A 1 24.21 4.03 12.51
C MET A 1 22.80 3.44 12.75
N ILE A 2 21.76 3.92 12.05
CA ILE A 2 20.36 3.45 12.25
C ILE A 2 20.18 1.92 12.08
N ARG A 3 20.76 1.31 11.04
CA ARG A 3 20.70 -0.17 10.82
C ARG A 3 21.15 -0.98 12.04
N MET A 4 22.21 -0.56 12.73
CA MET A 4 22.75 -1.28 13.89
C MET A 4 21.79 -1.23 15.09
N ILE A 5 21.11 -0.11 15.29
CA ILE A 5 20.14 0.08 16.37
C ILE A 5 18.93 -0.85 16.15
N ILE A 6 18.44 -0.93 14.90
CA ILE A 6 17.34 -1.82 14.54
C ILE A 6 17.72 -3.29 14.79
N GLN A 7 18.91 -3.70 14.35
CA GLN A 7 19.38 -5.08 14.52
C GLN A 7 19.61 -5.46 15.99
N ALA A 8 20.08 -4.52 16.81
CA ALA A 8 20.20 -4.71 18.26
C ALA A 8 18.82 -4.86 18.92
N ALA A 9 17.87 -4.00 18.57
CA ALA A 9 16.50 -4.06 19.09
C ALA A 9 15.79 -5.37 18.71
N LYS A 10 15.99 -5.84 17.48
CA LYS A 10 15.47 -7.13 16.99
C LYS A 10 16.03 -8.30 17.81
N ARG A 11 17.36 -8.35 18.00
CA ARG A 11 18.02 -9.38 18.81
C ARG A 11 17.55 -9.39 20.26
N TRP A 12 17.36 -8.21 20.84
CA TRP A 12 16.88 -8.08 22.21
C TRP A 12 15.43 -8.58 22.35
N SER A 13 14.55 -8.24 21.40
CA SER A 13 13.17 -8.75 21.38
C SER A 13 13.11 -10.28 21.27
N SER A 14 14.01 -10.91 20.51
CA SER A 14 14.06 -12.36 20.37
C SER A 14 14.60 -13.10 21.60
N ALA A 15 15.29 -12.42 22.52
CA ALA A 15 15.94 -13.03 23.68
C ALA A 15 15.06 -13.04 24.95
N GLU A 16 14.07 -12.15 25.05
CA GLU A 16 13.18 -12.05 26.23
C GLU A 16 11.99 -13.03 26.16
N ASP A 17 11.18 -12.95 25.11
CA ASP A 17 9.98 -13.78 24.93
C ASP A 17 9.56 -13.80 23.44
N PRO A 18 9.73 -14.93 22.72
CA PRO A 18 9.39 -15.03 21.30
C PRO A 18 7.88 -14.98 21.02
N THR A 19 7.02 -15.07 22.04
CA THR A 19 5.56 -14.98 21.88
C THR A 19 5.03 -13.55 21.86
N LEU A 20 5.84 -12.59 22.32
CA LEU A 20 5.49 -11.18 22.38
C LEU A 20 6.20 -10.47 21.22
N ASP A 21 5.47 -10.13 20.16
CA ASP A 21 5.98 -9.35 19.02
C ASP A 21 6.20 -7.87 19.40
N LYS A 22 7.06 -7.63 20.41
CA LYS A 22 7.43 -6.30 20.91
C LYS A 22 8.11 -5.49 19.82
N PHE A 23 8.92 -6.15 18.98
CA PHE A 23 9.61 -5.50 17.87
C PHE A 23 8.62 -5.03 16.79
N GLY A 24 7.68 -5.87 16.36
CA GLY A 24 6.60 -5.49 15.44
C GLY A 24 5.71 -4.38 15.99
N ALA A 25 5.41 -4.43 17.30
CA ALA A 25 4.62 -3.39 17.97
C ALA A 25 5.24 -1.98 17.89
N LEU A 26 6.57 -1.86 17.73
CA LEU A 26 7.22 -0.56 17.54
C LEU A 26 6.74 0.17 16.29
N PHE A 27 6.48 -0.56 15.21
CA PHE A 27 6.06 0.04 13.93
C PHE A 27 4.63 0.57 13.97
N SER A 28 3.80 -0.01 14.85
CA SER A 28 2.41 0.41 15.06
C SER A 28 2.24 1.51 16.11
N ARG A 29 3.28 1.83 16.90
CA ARG A 29 3.22 2.93 17.87
C ARG A 29 3.08 4.28 17.16
N THR A 30 2.25 5.14 17.74
CA THR A 30 2.05 6.51 17.28
C THR A 30 2.77 7.52 18.18
N ASP A 31 3.16 8.66 17.62
CA ASP A 31 3.75 9.79 18.39
C ASP A 31 2.76 10.43 19.38
N LYS A 32 1.46 10.19 19.17
CA LYS A 32 0.36 10.61 20.04
C LYS A 32 -0.68 9.49 20.11
N PRO A 33 -0.81 8.77 21.23
CA PRO A 33 -1.73 7.64 21.34
C PRO A 33 -3.20 8.06 21.46
N ASP A 34 -3.47 9.26 22.02
CA ASP A 34 -4.83 9.75 22.28
C ASP A 34 -5.38 10.66 21.17
N GLU A 35 -4.51 11.06 20.23
CA GLU A 35 -4.88 11.76 18.99
C GLU A 35 -4.62 10.81 17.82
N SER A 36 -5.04 11.14 16.60
CA SER A 36 -4.67 10.38 15.40
C SER A 36 -3.17 10.55 15.08
N GLY A 37 -2.32 10.03 15.98
CA GLY A 37 -0.87 10.18 15.93
C GLY A 37 -0.26 9.43 14.76
N ARG A 38 0.98 9.80 14.48
CA ARG A 38 1.73 9.30 13.33
C ARG A 38 2.56 8.10 13.70
N THR A 39 2.51 7.07 12.86
CA THR A 39 3.42 5.93 12.96
C THR A 39 4.85 6.33 12.60
N VAL A 40 5.81 5.47 12.94
CA VAL A 40 7.22 5.69 12.58
C VAL A 40 7.42 5.84 11.07
N LEU A 41 6.67 5.10 10.24
CA LEU A 41 6.70 5.24 8.78
C LEU A 41 6.15 6.59 8.33
N GLN A 42 5.02 7.04 8.91
CA GLN A 42 4.43 8.34 8.59
C GLN A 42 5.37 9.49 8.96
N LEU A 43 6.06 9.40 10.10
CA LEU A 43 7.08 10.37 10.49
C LEU A 43 8.27 10.40 9.52
N ALA A 44 8.75 9.23 9.08
CA ALA A 44 9.84 9.15 8.12
C ALA A 44 9.49 9.80 6.77
N VAL A 45 8.26 9.56 6.28
CA VAL A 45 7.73 10.22 5.07
C VAL A 45 7.55 11.72 5.28
N ASP A 46 7.00 12.15 6.42
CA ASP A 46 6.84 13.58 6.77
C ASP A 46 8.17 14.34 6.79
N LYS A 47 9.26 13.64 7.12
CA LYS A 47 10.62 14.17 7.13
C LYS A 47 11.33 14.02 5.78
N ASN A 48 10.66 13.49 4.76
CA ASN A 48 11.23 13.21 3.44
C ASN A 48 12.55 12.41 3.52
N ASN A 49 12.64 11.47 4.48
CA ASN A 49 13.86 10.72 4.75
C ASN A 49 13.83 9.35 4.07
N VAL A 50 14.44 9.27 2.88
CA VAL A 50 14.49 8.06 2.03
C VAL A 50 15.06 6.86 2.77
N ASP A 51 16.18 7.04 3.47
CA ASP A 51 16.87 5.95 4.15
C ASP A 51 16.04 5.37 5.29
N ALA A 52 15.37 6.24 6.06
CA ALA A 52 14.48 5.81 7.13
C ALA A 52 13.26 5.08 6.58
N VAL A 53 12.63 5.60 5.51
CA VAL A 53 11.49 4.95 4.84
C VAL A 53 11.88 3.55 4.37
N ARG A 54 12.99 3.41 3.64
CA ARG A 54 13.49 2.12 3.15
C ARG A 54 13.70 1.13 4.29
N LEU A 55 14.41 1.53 5.35
CA LEU A 55 14.71 0.66 6.48
C LEU A 55 13.46 0.20 7.23
N ILE A 56 12.51 1.11 7.45
CA ILE A 56 11.25 0.78 8.11
C ILE A 56 10.47 -0.21 7.27
N LEU A 57 10.39 0.00 5.94
CA LEU A 57 9.67 -0.89 5.06
C LEU A 57 10.29 -2.30 5.02
N GLU A 58 11.63 -2.40 5.03
CA GLU A 58 12.39 -3.65 5.06
C GLU A 58 12.19 -4.46 6.36
N GLU A 59 12.12 -3.78 7.51
CA GLU A 59 12.19 -4.41 8.83
C GLU A 59 10.84 -4.56 9.55
N ASP A 60 9.81 -3.84 9.11
CA ASP A 60 8.45 -3.97 9.65
C ASP A 60 7.87 -5.36 9.32
N PRO A 61 7.62 -6.22 10.33
CA PRO A 61 7.11 -7.57 10.12
C PRO A 61 5.76 -7.59 9.40
N SER A 62 4.94 -6.55 9.58
CA SER A 62 3.65 -6.43 8.92
C SER A 62 3.79 -6.22 7.41
N ASN A 63 4.98 -5.85 6.91
CA ASN A 63 5.31 -5.83 5.48
C ASN A 63 5.79 -7.17 4.95
N GLN A 64 6.26 -8.08 5.81
CA GLN A 64 6.77 -9.38 5.40
C GLN A 64 5.67 -10.45 5.36
N ASP A 65 4.68 -10.37 6.25
CA ASP A 65 3.76 -11.48 6.47
C ASP A 65 2.29 -11.07 6.32
N GLY A 66 1.85 -10.87 5.07
CA GLY A 66 0.43 -10.72 4.68
C GLY A 66 -0.40 -9.69 5.46
N GLY A 67 0.26 -8.88 6.28
CA GLY A 67 -0.36 -8.19 7.40
C GLY A 67 -1.29 -7.12 6.89
N ILE A 68 -2.27 -6.76 7.70
CA ILE A 68 -3.12 -5.61 7.42
C ILE A 68 -2.34 -4.35 7.85
N VAL A 69 -1.18 -4.05 7.22
CA VAL A 69 -0.86 -2.62 7.08
C VAL A 69 -2.01 -2.12 6.24
N LYS A 70 -2.90 -1.34 6.88
CA LYS A 70 -4.13 -0.85 6.27
C LYS A 70 -3.72 -0.29 4.90
N ARG A 71 -4.06 -0.98 3.82
CA ARG A 71 -3.65 -0.64 2.44
C ARG A 71 -3.87 0.84 2.14
N ASN A 72 -4.94 1.39 2.72
CA ASN A 72 -5.33 2.80 2.72
C ASN A 72 -4.24 3.74 3.28
N GLY A 73 -3.47 3.30 4.27
CA GLY A 73 -2.35 4.04 4.87
C GLY A 73 -1.18 4.22 3.90
N LEU A 74 -0.74 3.16 3.22
CA LEU A 74 0.31 3.25 2.20
C LEU A 74 -0.13 4.12 1.02
N MET A 75 -1.36 3.93 0.52
CA MET A 75 -1.90 4.76 -0.57
C MET A 75 -1.98 6.24 -0.17
N ARG A 76 -2.42 6.57 1.05
CA ARG A 76 -2.40 7.94 1.57
C ARG A 76 -0.99 8.53 1.63
N LEU A 77 0.02 7.72 2.00
CA LEU A 77 1.42 8.15 2.01
C LEU A 77 1.97 8.39 0.61
N ILE A 78 1.60 7.56 -0.39
CA ILE A 78 1.95 7.76 -1.79
C ILE A 78 1.38 9.09 -2.30
N TYR A 79 0.07 9.32 -2.12
CA TYR A 79 -0.57 10.58 -2.51
C TYR A 79 0.09 11.79 -1.85
N LYS A 80 0.37 11.71 -0.54
CA LYS A 80 1.03 12.79 0.19
C LYS A 80 2.42 13.07 -0.38
N ALA A 81 3.21 12.04 -0.65
CA ALA A 81 4.55 12.20 -1.20
C ALA A 81 4.52 12.86 -2.58
N ILE A 82 3.55 12.51 -3.43
CA ILE A 82 3.33 13.13 -4.74
C ILE A 82 2.90 14.59 -4.59
N ASP A 83 1.84 14.86 -3.82
CA ASP A 83 1.30 16.22 -3.59
C ASP A 83 2.35 17.18 -3.02
N LYS A 84 3.14 16.69 -2.05
CA LYS A 84 4.21 17.46 -1.41
C LYS A 84 5.53 17.46 -2.18
N LYS A 85 5.59 16.81 -3.35
CA LYS A 85 6.81 16.71 -4.19
C LYS A 85 8.02 16.20 -3.39
N TYR A 86 7.78 15.19 -2.57
CA TYR A 86 8.84 14.48 -1.84
C TYR A 86 9.68 13.64 -2.81
N SER A 87 10.77 13.08 -2.29
CA SER A 87 11.71 12.30 -3.11
C SER A 87 11.00 11.21 -3.92
N ASP A 88 11.37 11.11 -5.20
CA ASP A 88 10.86 10.07 -6.10
C ASP A 88 11.20 8.65 -5.59
N ASP A 89 12.29 8.50 -4.83
CA ASP A 89 12.63 7.24 -4.18
C ASP A 89 11.58 6.85 -3.14
N ILE A 90 11.03 7.81 -2.38
CA ILE A 90 9.96 7.54 -1.41
C ILE A 90 8.69 7.12 -2.14
N VAL A 91 8.33 7.82 -3.21
CA VAL A 91 7.15 7.45 -4.03
C VAL A 91 7.34 6.03 -4.58
N THR A 92 8.53 5.71 -5.06
CA THR A 92 8.88 4.40 -5.64
C THR A 92 8.83 3.30 -4.59
N LEU A 93 9.50 3.48 -3.45
CA LEU A 93 9.52 2.51 -2.35
C LEU A 93 8.10 2.20 -1.85
N LEU A 94 7.30 3.24 -1.57
CA LEU A 94 5.93 3.07 -1.11
C LEU A 94 5.06 2.39 -2.18
N SER A 95 5.22 2.74 -3.45
CA SER A 95 4.48 2.15 -4.57
C SER A 95 4.82 0.69 -4.78
N GLN A 96 6.10 0.31 -4.66
CA GLN A 96 6.54 -1.08 -4.74
C GLN A 96 5.99 -1.91 -3.58
N THR A 97 6.12 -1.41 -2.34
CA THR A 97 5.53 -2.09 -1.18
C THR A 97 4.01 -2.19 -1.30
N TYR A 98 3.33 -1.19 -1.85
CA TYR A 98 1.91 -1.25 -2.09
C TYR A 98 1.56 -2.33 -3.12
N GLN A 99 2.23 -2.37 -4.28
CA GLN A 99 1.98 -3.32 -5.38
C GLN A 99 2.12 -4.80 -4.98
N VAL A 100 3.07 -5.13 -4.12
CA VAL A 100 3.27 -6.50 -3.60
C VAL A 100 2.04 -6.98 -2.81
N ARG A 101 1.11 -6.09 -2.42
CA ARG A 101 0.08 -6.34 -1.40
C ARG A 101 -1.37 -6.19 -1.89
N ILE A 102 -1.60 -6.03 -3.19
CA ILE A 102 -2.92 -5.70 -3.76
C ILE A 102 -3.56 -6.84 -4.57
N ASN A 103 -4.89 -6.86 -4.54
CA ASN A 103 -5.77 -7.37 -5.60
C ASN A 103 -5.64 -6.51 -6.89
N PRO A 104 -5.95 -7.01 -8.10
CA PRO A 104 -5.78 -6.28 -9.37
C PRO A 104 -6.43 -4.88 -9.41
N ASP A 105 -7.58 -4.68 -8.76
CA ASP A 105 -8.41 -3.47 -8.91
C ASP A 105 -7.75 -2.16 -8.44
N HIS A 106 -6.92 -2.19 -7.39
CA HIS A 106 -6.19 -0.97 -6.96
C HIS A 106 -4.80 -0.85 -7.58
N LYS A 107 -4.36 -1.87 -8.34
CA LYS A 107 -3.12 -1.81 -9.10
C LYS A 107 -3.25 -0.82 -10.25
N ASP A 108 -4.41 -0.80 -10.92
CA ASP A 108 -4.63 0.09 -12.06
C ASP A 108 -4.80 1.55 -11.63
N ALA A 109 -5.45 1.81 -10.49
CA ALA A 109 -5.49 3.14 -9.90
C ALA A 109 -4.08 3.69 -9.61
N LEU A 110 -3.19 2.87 -9.01
CA LEU A 110 -1.81 3.28 -8.77
C LEU A 110 -1.04 3.53 -10.08
N LYS A 111 -1.18 2.64 -11.08
CA LYS A 111 -0.54 2.84 -12.39
C LYS A 111 -0.98 4.17 -13.03
N LEU A 112 -2.26 4.48 -12.96
CA LEU A 112 -2.81 5.72 -13.55
C LEU A 112 -2.22 6.95 -12.86
N ILE A 113 -2.17 6.96 -11.53
CA ILE A 113 -1.57 8.07 -10.75
C ILE A 113 -0.10 8.25 -11.14
N LEU A 114 0.66 7.17 -11.26
CA LEU A 114 2.07 7.23 -11.63
C LEU A 114 2.26 7.70 -13.08
N ALA A 115 1.41 7.27 -14.01
CA ALA A 115 1.43 7.74 -15.39
C ALA A 115 1.17 9.26 -15.48
N ILE A 116 0.15 9.76 -14.76
CA ILE A 116 -0.15 11.20 -14.68
C ILE A 116 1.04 11.97 -14.10
N LYS A 117 1.64 11.47 -13.00
CA LYS A 117 2.80 12.10 -12.36
C LYS A 117 3.98 12.20 -13.34
N ASN A 118 4.22 11.16 -14.12
CA ASN A 118 5.32 11.08 -15.07
C ASN A 118 5.02 11.76 -16.41
N LEU A 119 3.83 12.35 -16.58
CA LEU A 119 3.34 12.92 -17.84
C LEU A 119 3.41 11.90 -18.99
N ASP A 120 3.15 10.62 -18.68
CA ASP A 120 3.13 9.51 -19.62
C ASP A 120 1.73 9.41 -20.26
N GLU A 121 1.49 10.24 -21.27
CA GLU A 121 0.20 10.36 -21.96
C GLU A 121 -0.27 9.04 -22.59
N ASP A 122 0.65 8.22 -23.09
CA ASP A 122 0.38 6.93 -23.71
C ASP A 122 -0.15 5.94 -22.67
N SER A 123 0.51 5.86 -21.51
CA SER A 123 0.06 5.03 -20.40
C SER A 123 -1.27 5.52 -19.82
N VAL A 124 -1.47 6.84 -19.70
CA VAL A 124 -2.75 7.40 -19.23
C VAL A 124 -3.89 7.00 -20.18
N SER A 125 -3.70 7.18 -21.49
CA SER A 125 -4.72 6.85 -22.49
C SER A 125 -5.05 5.35 -22.47
N THR A 126 -4.01 4.50 -22.47
CA THR A 126 -4.15 3.04 -22.43
C THR A 126 -4.88 2.56 -21.17
N LEU A 127 -4.57 3.13 -20.00
CA LEU A 127 -5.21 2.76 -18.74
C LEU A 127 -6.68 3.21 -18.69
N LEU A 128 -6.99 4.40 -19.21
CA LEU A 128 -8.37 4.90 -19.30
C LEU A 128 -9.22 4.07 -20.28
N GLU A 129 -8.67 3.67 -21.42
CA GLU A 129 -9.35 2.80 -22.39
C GLU A 129 -9.64 1.41 -21.80
N ASN A 130 -8.65 0.79 -21.16
CA ASN A 130 -8.83 -0.51 -20.50
C ASN A 130 -9.85 -0.45 -19.35
N SER A 131 -9.94 0.68 -18.64
CA SER A 131 -10.93 0.86 -17.57
C SER A 131 -12.38 0.94 -18.10
N ARG A 132 -12.60 1.49 -19.30
CA ARG A 132 -13.92 1.53 -19.93
C ARG A 132 -14.42 0.16 -20.35
N HIS A 133 -13.51 -0.77 -20.70
CA HIS A 133 -13.85 -2.15 -21.01
C HIS A 133 -14.18 -3.00 -19.77
N LEU A 134 -13.86 -2.54 -18.55
CA LEU A 134 -14.26 -3.21 -17.31
C LEU A 134 -15.76 -2.97 -16.97
N ASP A 135 -16.34 -1.84 -17.38
CA ASP A 135 -17.78 -1.59 -17.25
C ASP A 135 -18.60 -2.56 -18.14
N ASP A 136 -18.09 -2.94 -19.31
CA ASP A 136 -18.73 -3.92 -20.19
C ASP A 136 -18.68 -5.36 -19.62
N ILE A 137 -17.64 -5.71 -18.84
CA ILE A 137 -17.53 -7.04 -18.21
C ILE A 137 -18.49 -7.20 -17.03
N VAL A 138 -18.76 -6.11 -16.28
CA VAL A 138 -19.79 -6.12 -15.22
C VAL A 138 -21.20 -6.15 -15.83
N ALA A 139 -21.42 -5.49 -16.97
CA ALA A 139 -22.68 -5.56 -17.71
C ALA A 139 -22.96 -6.97 -18.27
N ASP A 140 -21.93 -7.69 -18.71
CA ASP A 140 -22.06 -9.07 -19.19
C ASP A 140 -22.34 -10.08 -18.05
N GLN A 141 -21.83 -9.87 -16.84
CA GLN A 141 -22.22 -10.71 -15.69
C GLN A 141 -23.68 -10.50 -15.26
N VAL A 142 -24.23 -9.30 -15.42
CA VAL A 142 -25.67 -9.05 -15.17
C VAL A 142 -26.53 -9.69 -16.26
N ARG A 143 -26.09 -9.70 -17.53
CA ARG A 143 -26.80 -10.38 -18.62
C ARG A 143 -26.81 -11.91 -18.47
N ILE A 144 -25.71 -12.52 -18.03
CA ILE A 144 -25.65 -13.97 -17.78
C ILE A 144 -26.58 -14.36 -16.61
N LYS A 145 -26.71 -13.50 -15.57
CA LYS A 145 -27.61 -13.75 -14.45
C LYS A 145 -29.10 -13.67 -14.86
N PHE A 146 -29.49 -12.68 -15.67
CA PHE A 146 -30.86 -12.59 -16.20
C PHE A 146 -31.19 -13.71 -17.20
N ALA A 147 -30.22 -14.16 -18.01
CA ALA A 147 -30.44 -15.25 -18.95
C ALA A 147 -30.62 -16.63 -18.28
N LEU A 148 -30.11 -16.82 -17.06
CA LEU A 148 -30.29 -18.05 -16.29
C LEU A 148 -31.61 -18.08 -15.52
N ASP A 149 -32.11 -16.93 -15.05
CA ASP A 149 -33.41 -16.83 -14.37
C ASP A 149 -34.59 -17.08 -15.33
N ASP A 150 -34.45 -16.75 -16.62
CA ASP A 150 -35.44 -17.09 -17.67
C ASP A 150 -35.44 -18.58 -18.06
N ILE A 151 -34.37 -19.33 -17.76
CA ILE A 151 -34.28 -20.78 -18.04
C ILE A 151 -34.91 -21.62 -16.91
N VAL A 152 -35.05 -21.06 -15.70
CA VAL A 152 -35.59 -21.77 -14.53
C VAL A 152 -37.07 -21.41 -14.26
N SER A 153 -37.67 -20.53 -15.05
CA SER A 153 -39.09 -20.15 -14.89
C SER A 153 -39.95 -20.54 -16.10
N TYR A 154 -40.14 -21.83 -16.31
CA TYR A 154 -41.37 -22.37 -16.90
C TYR A 154 -41.76 -23.65 -16.11
N PRO A 155 -43.07 -23.88 -15.88
CA PRO A 155 -43.66 -24.33 -14.61
C PRO A 155 -43.34 -25.76 -14.17
#